data_AF-A0A7D7VBH2-F1
#
_entry.id   AF-A0A7D7VBH2-F1
#
_cell.length_a   1.000
_cell.length_b   1.000
_cell.length_c   1.000
_cell.angle_alpha   90.00
_cell.angle_beta   90.00
_cell.angle_gamma   90.00
#
_symmetry.space_group_name_H-M   'P 1'
#
loop_
_entity.id
_entity.type
_entity.pdbx_description
1 polymer ?
#
loop_
_entity_poly.entity_id
_entity_poly.type
_entity_poly.pdbx_seq_one_letter_code
_entity_poly.pdbx_strand_id
1 'polypeptide(L)'
;MEKPKFKFSGMVADHDHLHVVSAVGEETIAPKYVDVPGIGSIPQYSPTVTGTEPIMYNPPGDCDGNFMSYRFQPNNNCYNYSTNIATNSFAQPGRKHGTKITIDGEVVTNAAIQDGLIAIGNTTETKVSELKDLTPDNPGHFVALMISIPDHSVNWPGDYHWARCDDLANSKWSQKDGGDQVTNFDFAGNPISDPSTANWTVNQGPGMIQGNNDDVVVEYKFYTYMYSPYGKVDII
;
A
#
# COMPACT_ATOMS: atom_id res chain seq x y z
N MET A 1 41.05 -20.31 -9.70
CA MET A 1 39.84 -20.17 -10.53
C MET A 1 38.80 -19.46 -9.70
N GLU A 2 38.56 -18.18 -9.98
CA GLU A 2 37.53 -17.40 -9.30
C GLU A 2 36.15 -17.81 -9.83
N LYS A 3 35.19 -18.01 -8.92
CA LYS A 3 33.78 -18.25 -9.31
C LYS A 3 33.17 -16.95 -9.81
N PRO A 4 32.39 -16.95 -10.90
CA PRO A 4 31.63 -15.78 -11.27
C PRO A 4 30.56 -15.51 -10.20
N LYS A 5 30.54 -14.28 -9.68
CA LYS A 5 29.44 -13.73 -8.90
C LYS A 5 28.27 -13.50 -9.86
N PHE A 6 27.42 -14.51 -10.04
CA PHE A 6 26.09 -14.26 -10.60
C PHE A 6 25.30 -13.47 -9.56
N LYS A 7 25.30 -12.14 -9.71
CA LYS A 7 24.25 -11.29 -9.18
C LYS A 7 23.28 -11.11 -10.36
N PHE A 8 22.11 -11.72 -10.30
CA PHE A 8 21.02 -11.37 -11.20
C PHE A 8 20.51 -9.97 -10.81
N SER A 9 21.30 -8.92 -11.10
CA SER A 9 20.73 -7.64 -11.48
C SER A 9 20.47 -7.75 -12.97
N GLY A 10 19.31 -7.34 -13.48
CA GLY A 10 18.92 -7.41 -14.90
C GLY A 10 19.76 -6.55 -15.85
N MET A 11 21.08 -6.57 -15.71
CA MET A 11 22.06 -5.94 -16.58
C MET A 11 22.53 -7.01 -17.57
N VAL A 12 22.21 -6.79 -18.84
CA VAL A 12 22.68 -7.60 -19.96
C VAL A 12 24.19 -7.42 -20.08
N ALA A 13 24.94 -8.52 -20.23
CA ALA A 13 26.39 -8.45 -20.40
C ALA A 13 26.75 -7.79 -21.75
N ASP A 14 27.85 -7.03 -21.79
CA ASP A 14 28.28 -6.23 -22.97
C ASP A 14 28.41 -7.02 -24.30
N HIS A 15 28.43 -8.35 -24.22
CA HIS A 15 28.63 -9.30 -25.32
C HIS A 15 27.37 -10.14 -25.62
N ASP A 16 26.25 -9.90 -24.95
CA ASP A 16 24.98 -10.59 -25.22
C ASP A 16 24.18 -9.83 -26.28
N HIS A 17 24.57 -10.03 -27.54
CA HIS A 17 23.96 -9.43 -28.73
C HIS A 17 22.47 -9.77 -28.92
N LEU A 18 21.93 -10.75 -28.18
CA LEU A 18 20.51 -11.13 -28.24
C LEU A 18 19.64 -10.25 -27.34
N HIS A 19 20.21 -9.66 -26.30
CA HIS A 19 19.50 -8.82 -25.32
C HIS A 19 20.03 -7.38 -25.25
N VAL A 20 20.91 -6.96 -26.18
CA VAL A 20 21.36 -5.56 -26.29
C VAL A 20 20.13 -4.66 -26.42
N VAL A 21 20.01 -3.72 -25.49
CA VAL A 21 19.01 -2.64 -25.56
C VAL A 21 19.32 -1.83 -26.82
N SER A 22 18.48 -1.97 -27.85
CA SER A 22 18.58 -1.12 -29.02
C SER A 22 18.27 0.32 -28.60
N ALA A 23 19.02 1.28 -29.15
CA ALA A 23 18.73 2.69 -28.97
C ALA A 23 17.45 3.02 -29.77
N VAL A 24 16.29 2.63 -29.24
CA VAL A 24 14.99 3.03 -29.75
C VAL A 24 14.79 4.50 -29.39
N GLY A 25 14.51 5.33 -30.39
CA GLY A 25 14.40 6.79 -30.22
C GLY A 25 13.33 7.19 -29.23
N GLU A 26 13.66 8.12 -28.32
CA GLU A 26 12.79 8.85 -27.38
C GLU A 26 11.53 8.14 -26.83
N GLU A 27 11.55 6.82 -26.65
CA GLU A 27 10.55 6.14 -25.85
C GLU A 27 10.90 6.43 -24.39
N THR A 28 10.23 7.43 -23.80
CA THR A 28 10.43 7.85 -22.42
C THR A 28 10.44 6.64 -21.48
N ILE A 29 11.62 6.30 -20.97
CA ILE A 29 11.78 5.38 -19.85
C ILE A 29 11.13 6.07 -18.65
N ALA A 30 10.12 5.44 -18.05
CA ALA A 30 9.44 5.90 -16.84
C ALA A 30 10.43 6.43 -15.77
N PRO A 31 10.04 7.44 -14.95
CA PRO A 31 8.67 7.90 -14.74
C PRO A 31 8.24 9.14 -15.55
N LYS A 32 6.93 9.31 -15.73
CA LYS A 32 6.30 10.62 -16.01
C LYS A 32 6.12 11.35 -14.68
N TYR A 33 6.15 12.67 -14.69
CA TYR A 33 5.92 13.47 -13.48
C TYR A 33 4.53 14.11 -13.51
N VAL A 34 3.79 13.98 -12.41
CA VAL A 34 2.50 14.64 -12.20
C VAL A 34 2.68 15.71 -11.14
N ASP A 35 2.44 16.97 -11.50
CA ASP A 35 2.53 18.08 -10.58
C ASP A 35 1.25 18.22 -9.78
N VAL A 36 1.37 18.16 -8.44
CA VAL A 36 0.25 18.43 -7.54
C VAL A 36 0.51 19.73 -6.77
N PRO A 37 -0.39 20.73 -6.86
CA PRO A 37 -0.26 21.98 -6.12
C PRO A 37 -0.04 21.75 -4.62
N GLY A 38 0.97 22.41 -4.04
CA GLY A 38 1.33 22.27 -2.62
C GLY A 38 2.19 21.05 -2.28
N ILE A 39 2.24 20.01 -3.14
CA ILE A 39 3.10 18.83 -2.97
C ILE A 39 4.38 18.95 -3.81
N GLY A 40 4.23 19.20 -5.11
CA GLY A 40 5.33 19.16 -6.09
C GLY A 40 5.16 18.06 -7.13
N SER A 41 6.24 17.74 -7.83
CA SER A 41 6.27 16.74 -8.91
C SER A 41 6.36 15.32 -8.36
N ILE A 42 5.38 14.48 -8.71
CA ILE A 42 5.26 13.09 -8.25
C ILE A 42 5.63 12.15 -9.41
N PRO A 43 6.56 11.20 -9.23
CA PRO A 43 6.88 10.22 -10.25
C PRO A 43 5.76 9.19 -10.38
N GLN A 44 5.29 8.97 -11.61
CA GLN A 44 4.33 7.95 -12.01
C GLN A 44 4.95 7.03 -13.07
N TYR A 45 5.04 5.74 -12.76
CA TYR A 45 5.78 4.77 -13.56
C TYR A 45 4.95 4.06 -14.64
N SER A 46 3.63 4.24 -14.61
CA SER A 46 2.65 3.74 -15.58
C SER A 46 1.30 4.44 -15.35
N PRO A 47 0.39 4.52 -16.35
CA PRO A 47 -0.95 5.04 -16.11
C PRO A 47 -1.66 4.35 -14.93
N THR A 48 -2.52 5.10 -14.25
CA THR A 48 -3.36 4.55 -13.16
C THR A 48 -4.28 3.48 -13.71
N VAL A 49 -4.34 2.33 -13.02
CA VAL A 49 -5.31 1.26 -13.28
C VAL A 49 -6.21 1.14 -12.05
N THR A 50 -7.51 1.28 -12.26
CA THR A 50 -8.54 1.16 -11.22
C THR A 50 -9.26 -0.15 -11.39
N GLY A 51 -9.40 -0.94 -10.34
CA GLY A 51 -10.19 -2.16 -10.37
C GLY A 51 -11.69 -1.85 -10.56
N THR A 52 -12.35 -2.60 -11.44
CA THR A 52 -13.76 -2.39 -11.83
C THR A 52 -14.72 -3.46 -11.33
N GLU A 53 -14.20 -4.56 -10.77
CA GLU A 53 -14.98 -5.73 -10.36
C GLU A 53 -15.26 -5.71 -8.84
N PRO A 54 -16.33 -6.40 -8.37
CA PRO A 54 -16.51 -6.67 -6.95
C PRO A 54 -15.24 -7.29 -6.38
N ILE A 55 -14.74 -6.73 -5.28
CA ILE A 55 -13.48 -7.22 -4.71
C ILE A 55 -13.64 -8.67 -4.26
N MET A 56 -12.64 -9.45 -4.63
CA MET A 56 -12.30 -10.76 -4.10
C MET A 56 -10.79 -10.82 -3.96
N TYR A 57 -10.28 -11.80 -3.21
CA TYR A 57 -8.84 -12.00 -3.12
C TYR A 57 -8.29 -12.57 -4.44
N ASN A 58 -7.85 -11.68 -5.34
CA ASN A 58 -7.27 -12.02 -6.64
C ASN A 58 -6.04 -11.13 -6.97
N PRO A 59 -4.95 -11.19 -6.16
CA PRO A 59 -3.79 -10.34 -6.40
C PRO A 59 -3.21 -10.40 -7.83
N PRO A 60 -3.15 -11.56 -8.52
CA PRO A 60 -2.64 -11.61 -9.89
C PRO A 60 -3.51 -10.88 -10.92
N GLY A 61 -4.81 -10.75 -10.68
CA GLY A 61 -5.74 -10.09 -11.61
C GLY A 61 -6.09 -8.65 -11.21
N ASP A 62 -5.95 -8.29 -9.94
CA ASP A 62 -6.28 -6.95 -9.45
C ASP A 62 -5.46 -5.88 -10.17
N CYS A 63 -6.17 -4.87 -10.71
CA CYS A 63 -5.58 -3.76 -11.46
C CYS A 63 -4.61 -4.23 -12.56
N ASP A 64 -5.05 -5.18 -13.39
CA ASP A 64 -4.27 -5.80 -14.48
C ASP A 64 -2.94 -6.42 -14.00
N GLY A 65 -2.90 -6.89 -12.75
CA GLY A 65 -1.72 -7.50 -12.13
C GLY A 65 -0.65 -6.50 -11.69
N ASN A 66 -0.94 -5.20 -11.68
CA ASN A 66 0.03 -4.16 -11.30
C ASN A 66 0.52 -4.30 -9.84
N PHE A 67 -0.27 -4.91 -8.95
CA PHE A 67 0.15 -5.18 -7.59
C PHE A 67 1.18 -6.30 -7.46
N MET A 68 1.29 -7.18 -8.46
CA MET A 68 2.18 -8.35 -8.46
C MET A 68 3.30 -8.26 -9.50
N SER A 69 3.20 -7.34 -10.46
CA SER A 69 4.24 -7.11 -11.47
C SER A 69 5.50 -6.54 -10.84
N TYR A 70 6.65 -7.19 -11.03
CA TYR A 70 7.96 -6.70 -10.55
C TYR A 70 8.24 -5.23 -10.94
N ARG A 71 7.74 -4.78 -12.10
CA ARG A 71 7.93 -3.41 -12.59
C ARG A 71 7.11 -2.37 -11.80
N PHE A 72 5.94 -2.75 -11.32
CA PHE A 72 4.93 -1.82 -10.80
C PHE A 72 4.65 -2.01 -9.31
N GLN A 73 4.87 -3.22 -8.80
CA GLN A 73 4.69 -3.60 -7.41
C GLN A 73 5.41 -2.68 -6.41
N PRO A 74 6.66 -2.22 -6.64
CA PRO A 74 7.33 -1.30 -5.71
C PRO A 74 6.70 0.09 -5.65
N ASN A 75 5.89 0.45 -6.67
CA ASN A 75 5.29 1.77 -6.85
C ASN A 75 3.79 1.78 -6.52
N ASN A 76 3.26 0.69 -5.98
CA ASN A 76 1.91 0.61 -5.46
C ASN A 76 2.05 0.09 -4.04
N ASN A 77 1.55 0.79 -3.03
CA ASN A 77 1.73 0.42 -1.62
C ASN A 77 0.44 -0.16 -1.01
N CYS A 78 0.41 -0.26 0.33
CA CYS A 78 -0.77 -0.66 1.10
C CYS A 78 -2.02 0.17 0.76
N TYR A 79 -1.87 1.48 0.54
CA TYR A 79 -2.98 2.38 0.24
C TYR A 79 -3.50 2.21 -1.19
N ASN A 80 -2.62 2.02 -2.16
CA ASN A 80 -3.00 1.66 -3.53
C ASN A 80 -3.79 0.35 -3.56
N TYR A 81 -3.27 -0.67 -2.87
CA TYR A 81 -3.91 -1.97 -2.82
C TYR A 81 -5.27 -1.89 -2.11
N SER A 82 -5.32 -1.26 -0.94
CA SER A 82 -6.54 -1.16 -0.15
C SER A 82 -7.64 -0.43 -0.87
N THR A 83 -7.33 0.61 -1.67
CA THR A 83 -8.32 1.33 -2.49
C THR A 83 -8.64 0.65 -3.82
N ASN A 84 -7.94 -0.44 -4.15
CA ASN A 84 -8.00 -1.14 -5.44
C ASN A 84 -7.68 -0.21 -6.64
N ILE A 85 -6.67 0.64 -6.47
CA ILE A 85 -6.20 1.60 -7.47
C ILE A 85 -4.67 1.55 -7.55
N ALA A 86 -4.15 0.94 -8.61
CA ALA A 86 -2.73 0.94 -8.92
C ALA A 86 -2.34 2.24 -9.64
N THR A 87 -1.99 3.27 -8.87
CA THR A 87 -1.54 4.58 -9.38
C THR A 87 -0.18 4.53 -10.05
N ASN A 88 0.65 3.55 -9.65
CA ASN A 88 2.05 3.44 -10.01
C ASN A 88 2.90 4.66 -9.60
N SER A 89 2.51 5.35 -8.51
CA SER A 89 3.21 6.53 -7.98
C SER A 89 3.46 6.49 -6.46
N PHE A 90 3.21 5.35 -5.82
CA PHE A 90 3.29 5.14 -4.37
C PHE A 90 2.38 6.12 -3.62
N ALA A 91 1.06 5.88 -3.74
CA ALA A 91 0.08 6.86 -3.32
C ALA A 91 0.12 7.14 -1.82
N GLN A 92 -0.22 8.37 -1.46
CA GLN A 92 -0.32 8.82 -0.08
C GLN A 92 -1.72 9.44 0.13
N PRO A 93 -2.39 9.16 1.26
CA PRO A 93 -3.68 9.77 1.58
C PRO A 93 -3.65 11.30 1.44
N GLY A 94 -4.62 11.86 0.73
CA GLY A 94 -4.81 13.29 0.46
C GLY A 94 -3.77 13.92 -0.47
N ARG A 95 -2.76 13.17 -0.93
CA ARG A 95 -1.64 13.75 -1.68
C ARG A 95 -2.10 14.36 -2.99
N LYS A 96 -3.08 13.76 -3.66
CA LYS A 96 -3.66 14.30 -4.90
C LYS A 96 -4.35 15.65 -4.70
N HIS A 97 -4.80 15.92 -3.47
CA HIS A 97 -5.54 17.11 -3.09
C HIS A 97 -4.69 18.13 -2.34
N GLY A 98 -3.35 18.01 -2.39
CA GLY A 98 -2.44 18.99 -1.79
C GLY A 98 -2.13 18.75 -0.31
N THR A 99 -2.58 17.64 0.27
CA THR A 99 -2.37 17.33 1.69
C THR A 99 -1.03 16.61 1.91
N LYS A 100 -0.23 17.14 2.84
CA LYS A 100 0.95 16.47 3.41
C LYS A 100 0.57 15.92 4.77
N ILE A 101 0.52 14.60 4.89
CA ILE A 101 0.15 13.94 6.14
C ILE A 101 1.34 13.89 7.09
N THR A 102 1.05 14.07 8.38
CA THR A 102 1.87 13.57 9.48
C THR A 102 1.33 12.19 9.88
N ILE A 103 2.17 11.36 10.47
CA ILE A 103 1.75 10.05 10.97
C ILE A 103 0.93 10.23 12.25
N ASP A 104 -0.36 10.38 12.05
CA ASP A 104 -1.40 10.47 13.07
C ASP A 104 -2.70 9.91 12.47
N GLY A 105 -3.45 9.13 13.23
CA GLY A 105 -4.63 8.46 12.72
C GLY A 105 -5.70 9.41 12.21
N GLU A 106 -5.93 10.53 12.92
CA GLU A 106 -6.94 11.51 12.52
C GLU A 106 -6.54 12.21 11.23
N VAL A 107 -5.26 12.59 11.12
CA VAL A 107 -4.71 13.22 9.91
C VAL A 107 -4.80 12.28 8.70
N VAL A 108 -4.41 11.02 8.87
CA VAL A 108 -4.45 10.01 7.79
C VAL A 108 -5.89 9.72 7.37
N THR A 109 -6.82 9.57 8.32
CA THR A 109 -8.25 9.38 8.04
C THR A 109 -8.83 10.58 7.29
N ASN A 110 -8.58 11.81 7.76
CA ASN A 110 -9.09 13.02 7.10
C ASN A 110 -8.51 13.20 5.68
N ALA A 111 -7.26 12.83 5.47
CA ALA A 111 -6.63 12.86 4.15
C ALA A 111 -7.26 11.80 3.21
N ALA A 112 -7.53 10.59 3.72
CA ALA A 112 -8.22 9.56 2.95
C ALA A 112 -9.69 9.93 2.63
N ILE A 113 -10.35 10.70 3.49
CA ILE A 113 -11.69 11.27 3.21
C ILE A 113 -11.61 12.25 2.03
N GLN A 114 -10.56 13.09 1.95
CA GLN A 114 -10.39 14.00 0.81
C GLN A 114 -10.26 13.24 -0.51
N ASP A 115 -9.59 12.08 -0.48
CA ASP A 115 -9.48 11.18 -1.64
C ASP A 115 -10.80 10.47 -1.97
N GLY A 116 -11.82 10.54 -1.10
CA GLY A 116 -13.16 9.99 -1.35
C GLY A 116 -13.53 8.75 -0.55
N LEU A 117 -12.71 8.31 0.42
CA LEU A 117 -13.12 7.27 1.36
C LEU A 117 -14.17 7.82 2.35
N ILE A 118 -15.02 6.93 2.86
CA ILE A 118 -16.06 7.26 3.82
C ILE A 118 -15.66 6.67 5.18
N ALA A 119 -15.58 7.48 6.22
CA ALA A 119 -15.36 6.98 7.58
C ALA A 119 -16.55 6.14 8.05
N ILE A 120 -16.28 5.02 8.74
CA ILE A 120 -17.30 4.07 9.18
C ILE A 120 -17.30 3.97 10.70
N GLY A 121 -18.47 4.21 11.30
CA GLY A 121 -18.67 4.07 12.74
C GLY A 121 -17.81 5.01 13.58
N ASN A 122 -17.50 4.58 14.80
CA ASN A 122 -16.66 5.28 15.76
C ASN A 122 -15.29 4.59 15.80
N THR A 123 -14.30 5.14 15.08
CA THR A 123 -12.87 4.75 15.07
C THR A 123 -12.56 3.37 15.68
N THR A 124 -11.93 3.33 16.86
CA THR A 124 -11.41 2.12 17.51
C THR A 124 -12.49 1.28 18.20
N GLU A 125 -13.72 1.77 18.28
CA GLU A 125 -14.83 1.08 18.97
C GLU A 125 -15.63 0.18 18.02
N THR A 126 -15.67 0.52 16.73
CA THR A 126 -16.41 -0.24 15.73
C THR A 126 -15.83 -1.63 15.55
N LYS A 127 -16.68 -2.65 15.60
CA LYS A 127 -16.29 -4.05 15.44
C LYS A 127 -16.49 -4.50 14.00
N VAL A 128 -15.65 -5.44 13.53
CA VAL A 128 -15.79 -6.04 12.19
C VAL A 128 -17.21 -6.60 11.95
N SER A 129 -17.86 -7.14 12.99
CA SER A 129 -19.21 -7.69 12.93
C SER A 129 -20.30 -6.64 12.65
N GLU A 130 -20.02 -5.36 12.91
CA GLU A 130 -20.97 -4.25 12.74
C GLU A 130 -20.89 -3.65 11.32
N LEU A 131 -19.81 -3.92 10.58
CA LEU A 131 -19.59 -3.33 9.25
C LEU A 131 -20.70 -3.64 8.26
N LYS A 132 -21.30 -4.82 8.34
CA LYS A 132 -22.41 -5.21 7.46
C LYS A 132 -23.59 -4.25 7.58
N ASP A 133 -23.90 -3.82 8.81
CA ASP A 133 -25.02 -2.91 9.07
C ASP A 133 -24.66 -1.44 8.78
N LEU A 134 -23.36 -1.14 8.66
CA LEU A 134 -22.81 0.18 8.33
C LEU A 134 -22.43 0.34 6.85
N THR A 135 -22.73 -0.66 6.01
CA THR A 135 -22.38 -0.63 4.58
C THR A 135 -23.18 0.47 3.88
N PRO A 136 -22.53 1.45 3.24
CA PRO A 136 -23.23 2.46 2.45
C PRO A 136 -24.02 1.85 1.28
N ASP A 137 -25.08 2.53 0.83
CA ASP A 137 -25.95 2.10 -0.27
C ASP A 137 -25.29 2.21 -1.68
N ASN A 138 -23.96 2.18 -1.77
CA ASN A 138 -23.21 2.21 -3.02
C ASN A 138 -22.25 1.01 -3.12
N PRO A 139 -21.83 0.60 -4.33
CA PRO A 139 -20.81 -0.44 -4.49
C PRO A 139 -19.43 0.03 -4.01
N GLY A 140 -18.72 -0.88 -3.37
CA GLY A 140 -17.42 -0.62 -2.75
C GLY A 140 -17.04 -1.73 -1.79
N HIS A 141 -16.04 -1.46 -0.96
CA HIS A 141 -15.51 -2.41 0.01
C HIS A 141 -14.98 -1.69 1.24
N PHE A 142 -14.84 -2.42 2.34
CA PHE A 142 -14.23 -1.89 3.55
C PHE A 142 -12.71 -1.96 3.50
N VAL A 143 -12.08 -1.00 4.17
CA VAL A 143 -10.65 -0.99 4.46
C VAL A 143 -10.45 -0.71 5.95
N ALA A 144 -9.33 -1.16 6.49
CA ALA A 144 -8.94 -0.91 7.88
C ALA A 144 -7.62 -0.14 7.90
N LEU A 145 -7.56 0.90 8.73
CA LEU A 145 -6.37 1.70 8.97
C LEU A 145 -5.71 1.26 10.27
N MET A 146 -4.42 1.00 10.21
CA MET A 146 -3.56 0.80 11.37
C MET A 146 -2.47 1.88 11.38
N ILE A 147 -2.08 2.36 12.56
CA ILE A 147 -1.11 3.43 12.75
C ILE A 147 0.01 2.96 13.67
N SER A 148 1.24 3.13 13.25
CA SER A 148 2.43 3.04 14.10
C SER A 148 2.93 4.47 14.34
N ILE A 149 2.70 5.02 15.53
CA ILE A 149 3.14 6.38 15.85
C ILE A 149 4.67 6.48 15.88
N PRO A 150 5.27 7.66 15.63
CA PRO A 150 6.71 7.83 15.72
C PRO A 150 7.28 7.43 17.08
N ASP A 151 8.41 6.73 17.08
CA ASP A 151 9.16 6.38 18.29
C ASP A 151 10.62 6.83 18.14
N HIS A 152 10.90 7.98 18.74
CA HIS A 152 12.22 8.60 18.71
C HIS A 152 13.29 7.81 19.48
N SER A 153 12.90 6.91 20.39
CA SER A 153 13.87 6.07 21.13
C SER A 153 14.57 5.06 20.22
N VAL A 154 13.89 4.66 19.14
CA VAL A 154 14.40 3.72 18.14
C VAL A 154 14.57 4.34 16.74
N ASN A 155 14.48 5.67 16.65
CA ASN A 155 14.53 6.42 15.39
C ASN A 155 13.48 5.97 14.36
N TRP A 156 12.31 5.52 14.84
CA TRP A 156 11.18 5.17 14.01
C TRP A 156 10.39 6.44 13.65
N PRO A 157 10.24 6.78 12.36
CA PRO A 157 9.56 8.00 11.93
C PRO A 157 8.03 7.92 12.05
N GLY A 158 7.48 6.75 12.42
CA GLY A 158 6.07 6.45 12.31
C GLY A 158 5.71 5.94 10.91
N ASP A 159 4.62 5.18 10.83
CA ASP A 159 4.06 4.70 9.58
C ASP A 159 2.54 4.42 9.71
N TYR A 160 1.87 4.22 8.58
CA TYR A 160 0.49 3.75 8.53
C TYR A 160 0.37 2.52 7.64
N HIS A 161 -0.61 1.67 7.92
CA HIS A 161 -0.86 0.48 7.14
C HIS A 161 -2.35 0.32 6.84
N TRP A 162 -2.67 -0.29 5.70
CA TRP A 162 -4.04 -0.53 5.27
C TRP A 162 -4.28 -2.00 4.96
N ALA A 163 -5.40 -2.53 5.44
CA ALA A 163 -5.94 -3.80 5.03
C ALA A 163 -7.23 -3.61 4.22
N ARG A 164 -7.48 -4.49 3.26
CA ARG A 164 -8.66 -4.51 2.39
C ARG A 164 -9.58 -5.66 2.78
N CYS A 165 -10.88 -5.41 2.86
CA CYS A 165 -11.87 -6.46 2.99
C CYS A 165 -12.17 -7.04 1.62
N ASP A 166 -11.83 -8.31 1.40
CA ASP A 166 -12.09 -9.00 0.14
C ASP A 166 -13.44 -9.72 0.13
N ASP A 167 -13.92 -10.12 1.30
CA ASP A 167 -15.16 -10.86 1.45
C ASP A 167 -15.70 -10.63 2.86
N LEU A 168 -16.59 -9.65 3.00
CA LEU A 168 -17.16 -9.29 4.30
C LEU A 168 -17.99 -10.45 4.89
N ALA A 169 -18.68 -11.22 4.04
CA ALA A 169 -19.56 -12.29 4.49
C ALA A 169 -18.78 -13.42 5.18
N ASN A 170 -17.56 -13.69 4.72
CA ASN A 170 -16.65 -14.66 5.34
C ASN A 170 -15.53 -13.99 6.15
N SER A 171 -15.61 -12.66 6.36
CA SER A 171 -14.60 -11.86 7.05
C SER A 171 -13.19 -12.17 6.56
N LYS A 172 -12.95 -12.08 5.24
CA LYS A 172 -11.61 -12.26 4.66
C LYS A 172 -11.00 -10.92 4.32
N TRP A 173 -9.78 -10.74 4.77
CA TRP A 173 -9.02 -9.53 4.56
C TRP A 173 -7.64 -9.84 3.99
N SER A 174 -7.08 -8.84 3.34
CA SER A 174 -5.75 -8.89 2.74
C SER A 174 -5.03 -7.57 2.91
N GLN A 175 -3.73 -7.61 2.73
CA GLN A 175 -2.84 -6.48 2.91
C GLN A 175 -1.67 -6.55 1.93
N LYS A 176 -0.97 -5.44 1.83
CA LYS A 176 0.29 -5.35 1.11
C LYS A 176 1.26 -4.50 1.91
N ASP A 177 2.41 -5.05 2.24
CA ASP A 177 3.44 -4.33 2.99
C ASP A 177 4.34 -3.54 2.04
N GLY A 178 4.04 -2.25 1.89
CA GLY A 178 4.81 -1.35 1.02
C GLY A 178 5.04 -1.94 -0.38
N GLY A 179 6.30 -2.21 -0.71
CA GLY A 179 6.71 -2.79 -2.00
C GLY A 179 6.61 -4.32 -2.09
N ASP A 180 6.24 -5.03 -1.04
CA ASP A 180 6.23 -6.50 -0.99
C ASP A 180 4.97 -7.11 -1.65
N GLN A 181 4.84 -8.43 -1.67
CA GLN A 181 3.71 -9.13 -2.28
C GLN A 181 2.43 -8.92 -1.47
N VAL A 182 1.30 -8.92 -2.18
CA VAL A 182 -0.01 -8.95 -1.53
C VAL A 182 -0.18 -10.30 -0.82
N THR A 183 -0.75 -10.26 0.38
CA THR A 183 -1.01 -11.45 1.20
C THR A 183 -2.33 -11.31 1.94
N ASN A 184 -2.97 -12.43 2.27
CA ASN A 184 -4.12 -12.49 3.19
C ASN A 184 -3.72 -12.88 4.61
N PHE A 185 -2.44 -12.76 4.94
CA PHE A 185 -1.88 -13.03 6.26
C PHE A 185 -1.46 -11.74 6.98
N ASP A 186 -1.60 -11.76 8.30
CA ASP A 186 -1.02 -10.78 9.21
C ASP A 186 0.51 -10.94 9.30
N PHE A 187 1.20 -10.09 10.07
CA PHE A 187 2.66 -10.14 10.17
C PHE A 187 3.21 -11.35 10.95
N ALA A 188 2.33 -12.13 11.58
CA ALA A 188 2.68 -13.42 12.18
C ALA A 188 2.36 -14.62 11.26
N GLY A 189 1.86 -14.38 10.04
CA GLY A 189 1.51 -15.43 9.07
C GLY A 189 0.13 -16.06 9.29
N ASN A 190 -0.75 -15.45 10.10
CA ASN A 190 -2.10 -15.95 10.32
C ASN A 190 -3.10 -15.29 9.37
N PRO A 191 -4.13 -16.00 8.87
CA PRO A 191 -5.17 -15.39 8.04
C PRO A 191 -5.83 -14.21 8.75
N ILE A 192 -6.04 -13.10 8.05
CA ILE A 192 -6.69 -11.92 8.63
C ILE A 192 -8.21 -12.09 8.54
N SER A 193 -8.84 -12.35 9.69
CA SER A 193 -10.30 -12.35 9.83
C SER A 193 -10.85 -11.04 10.40
N ASP A 194 -10.09 -10.40 11.27
CA ASP A 194 -10.44 -9.13 11.89
C ASP A 194 -9.17 -8.25 12.01
N PRO A 195 -9.04 -7.20 11.19
CA PRO A 195 -7.90 -6.28 11.29
C PRO A 195 -7.72 -5.61 12.65
N SER A 196 -8.78 -5.49 13.47
CA SER A 196 -8.68 -4.87 14.79
C SER A 196 -7.96 -5.74 15.82
N THR A 197 -7.85 -7.04 15.56
CA THR A 197 -7.23 -8.02 16.47
C THR A 197 -6.10 -8.85 15.83
N ALA A 198 -5.85 -8.69 14.53
CA ALA A 198 -4.75 -9.33 13.82
C ALA A 198 -3.37 -8.84 14.30
N ASN A 199 -2.33 -9.62 14.05
CA ASN A 199 -0.97 -9.25 14.43
C ASN A 199 -0.34 -8.29 13.42
N TRP A 200 -0.17 -7.04 13.84
CA TRP A 200 0.52 -6.00 13.07
C TRP A 200 1.84 -5.58 13.72
N THR A 201 2.53 -6.51 14.38
CA THR A 201 3.87 -6.29 14.93
C THR A 201 4.90 -6.81 13.94
N VAL A 202 5.82 -5.96 13.53
CA VAL A 202 6.89 -6.30 12.57
C VAL A 202 8.25 -6.02 13.18
N ASN A 203 9.20 -6.91 12.89
CA ASN A 203 10.60 -6.70 13.19
C ASN A 203 11.26 -5.99 12.00
N GLN A 204 11.63 -4.72 12.20
CA GLN A 204 12.32 -3.87 11.21
C GLN A 204 13.80 -4.25 11.06
N GLY A 205 14.26 -5.24 11.82
CA GLY A 205 15.63 -5.70 11.86
C GLY A 205 16.57 -4.75 12.62
N PRO A 206 17.87 -5.07 12.63
CA PRO A 206 18.88 -4.27 13.31
C PRO A 206 19.30 -3.06 12.46
N GLY A 207 19.89 -2.05 13.10
CA GLY A 207 20.55 -0.94 12.40
C GLY A 207 19.68 0.28 12.06
N MET A 208 18.42 0.29 12.50
CA MET A 208 17.58 1.50 12.53
C MET A 208 18.15 2.58 13.48
N ILE A 209 18.85 2.14 14.53
CA ILE A 209 19.55 2.99 15.49
C ILE A 209 21.05 2.88 15.22
N GLN A 210 21.69 3.99 14.86
CA GLN A 210 23.14 4.00 14.62
C GLN A 210 23.91 3.58 15.88
N GLY A 211 24.71 2.51 15.78
CA GLY A 211 25.51 1.99 16.88
C GLY A 211 24.77 1.04 17.84
N ASN A 212 23.49 0.72 17.57
CA ASN A 212 22.77 -0.35 18.23
C ASN A 212 22.40 -1.43 17.20
N ASN A 213 22.75 -2.69 17.50
CA ASN A 213 22.48 -3.85 16.67
C ASN A 213 21.26 -4.65 17.14
N ASP A 214 20.53 -4.16 18.13
CA ASP A 214 19.26 -4.75 18.55
C ASP A 214 18.21 -4.58 17.45
N ASP A 215 17.37 -5.60 17.32
CA ASP A 215 16.22 -5.56 16.44
C ASP A 215 15.22 -4.50 16.91
N VAL A 216 14.74 -3.68 15.97
CA VAL A 216 13.67 -2.73 16.24
C VAL A 216 12.33 -3.37 15.90
N VAL A 217 11.49 -3.55 16.91
CA VAL A 217 10.14 -4.09 16.76
C VAL A 217 9.15 -2.94 16.84
N VAL A 218 8.29 -2.83 15.84
CA VAL A 218 7.24 -1.80 15.77
C VAL A 218 5.88 -2.44 15.69
N GLU A 219 4.91 -1.83 16.37
CA GLU A 219 3.51 -2.24 16.35
C GLU A 219 2.68 -1.20 15.60
N TYR A 220 1.81 -1.67 14.72
CA TYR A 220 0.75 -0.85 14.14
C TYR A 220 -0.55 -1.12 14.88
N LYS A 221 -1.14 -0.11 15.49
CA LYS A 221 -2.39 -0.23 16.23
C LYS A 221 -3.56 0.05 15.32
N PHE A 222 -4.60 -0.77 15.39
CA PHE A 222 -5.85 -0.49 14.70
C PHE A 222 -6.39 0.89 15.09
N TYR A 223 -6.85 1.64 14.09
CA TYR A 223 -7.37 2.99 14.27
C TYR A 223 -8.84 3.11 13.86
N THR A 224 -9.18 2.74 12.63
CA THR A 224 -10.57 2.83 12.15
C THR A 224 -10.81 1.93 10.95
N TYR A 225 -12.09 1.58 10.74
CA TYR A 225 -12.56 1.14 9.43
C TYR A 225 -12.98 2.34 8.58
N MET A 226 -12.85 2.19 7.27
CA MET A 226 -13.40 3.11 6.28
C MET A 226 -14.01 2.31 5.12
N TYR A 227 -14.78 2.98 4.28
CA TYR A 227 -15.38 2.41 3.09
C TYR A 227 -14.80 3.08 1.84
N SER A 228 -14.41 2.27 0.87
CA SER A 228 -13.83 2.70 -0.40
C SER A 228 -14.87 2.51 -1.51
N PRO A 229 -15.64 3.55 -1.86
CA PRO A 229 -16.64 3.46 -2.93
C PRO A 229 -16.00 3.31 -4.31
N TYR A 230 -16.50 2.36 -5.12
CA TYR A 230 -15.96 2.11 -6.45
C TYR A 230 -16.13 3.32 -7.38
N GLY A 231 -15.05 3.66 -8.09
CA GLY A 231 -15.03 4.75 -9.07
C GLY A 231 -15.19 6.15 -8.47
N LYS A 232 -15.08 6.30 -7.15
CA LYS A 232 -15.19 7.59 -6.44
C LYS A 232 -13.89 8.02 -5.75
N VAL A 233 -12.99 7.07 -5.51
CA VAL A 233 -11.70 7.35 -4.87
C VAL A 233 -10.72 7.92 -5.90
N ASP A 234 -10.06 9.03 -5.56
CA ASP A 234 -9.16 9.78 -6.44
C ASP A 234 -7.79 9.99 -5.76
N ILE A 235 -6.83 9.12 -6.08
CA ILE A 235 -5.52 9.11 -5.42
C ILE A 235 -4.37 9.28 -6.41
N ILE A 236 -3.21 9.68 -5.88
CA ILE A 236 -1.93 9.65 -6.59
C ILE A 236 -0.78 9.30 -5.66
#